data_AF-A0A9N9N0T5-F1
#
_entry.id   AF-A0A9N9N0T5-F1
#
_cell.length_a   1.000
_cell.length_b   1.000
_cell.length_c   1.000
_cell.angle_alpha   90.00
_cell.angle_beta   90.00
_cell.angle_gamma   90.00
#
_symmetry.space_group_name_H-M   'P 1'
#
loop_
_entity.id
_entity.type
_entity.pdbx_description
1 polymer ?
#
loop_
_entity_poly.entity_id
_entity_poly.type
_entity_poly.pdbx_seq_one_letter_code
_entity_poly.pdbx_strand_id
1 'polypeptide(L)'
;MVWSGCGSSLQGSPLDLLPLPPSALPMPHMDSPVTEDHRRMVYEAEQEIAARSKKAESKWCTDKWQTSSQARVLAVLEALDRHCFDRVDPNNNLDTLYKEVFANCASPTKDSTIDTKDPVSI
;
A
#
# COMPACT_ATOMS: atom_id res chain seq x y z
N MET A 1 27.19 3.54 -13.49
CA MET A 1 25.76 3.32 -13.75
C MET A 1 25.05 3.56 -12.43
N VAL A 2 24.61 4.80 -12.20
CA VAL A 2 24.03 5.21 -10.91
C VAL A 2 22.55 4.86 -10.93
N TRP A 3 22.11 4.02 -9.99
CA TRP A 3 20.70 3.73 -9.81
C TRP A 3 20.04 5.00 -9.26
N SER A 4 19.21 5.64 -10.08
CA SER A 4 18.37 6.76 -9.67
C SER A 4 16.96 6.46 -10.15
N GLY A 5 16.00 6.42 -9.22
CA GLY A 5 14.62 6.07 -9.54
C GLY A 5 13.71 6.30 -8.35
N CYS A 6 13.49 7.57 -8.03
CA CYS A 6 12.36 8.01 -7.22
C CYS A 6 11.05 7.68 -7.95
N GLY A 7 10.06 7.16 -7.22
CA GLY A 7 8.68 7.01 -7.68
C GLY A 7 8.32 5.59 -8.15
N SER A 8 7.54 4.87 -7.33
CA SER A 8 6.76 3.67 -7.70
C SER A 8 7.48 2.49 -8.39
N SER A 9 8.81 2.40 -8.37
CA SER A 9 9.60 1.34 -9.02
C SER A 9 9.72 0.01 -8.23
N LEU A 10 8.95 -0.18 -7.16
CA LEU A 10 9.09 -1.33 -6.25
C LEU A 10 8.06 -2.45 -6.49
N GLN A 11 7.30 -2.37 -7.58
CA GLN A 11 6.24 -3.33 -7.90
C GLN A 11 6.66 -4.13 -9.13
N GLY A 12 6.85 -5.43 -8.96
CA GLY A 12 7.42 -6.31 -9.98
C GLY A 12 8.71 -6.97 -9.52
N SER A 13 9.17 -7.93 -10.32
CA SER A 13 10.47 -8.56 -10.14
C SER A 13 11.60 -7.56 -10.42
N PRO A 14 12.74 -7.64 -9.72
CA PRO A 14 13.93 -6.85 -10.09
C PRO A 14 14.40 -7.13 -11.53
N LEU A 15 13.97 -8.24 -12.13
CA LEU A 15 14.22 -8.59 -13.53
C LEU A 15 13.39 -7.77 -14.52
N ASP A 16 12.23 -7.24 -14.11
CA ASP A 16 11.30 -6.49 -14.98
C ASP A 16 11.85 -5.11 -15.37
N LEU A 17 12.88 -4.65 -14.67
CA LEU A 17 13.58 -3.39 -14.93
C LEU A 17 14.66 -3.53 -16.00
N LEU A 18 15.00 -4.76 -16.39
CA LEU A 18 16.04 -5.03 -17.37
C LEU A 18 15.43 -5.01 -18.78
N PRO A 19 16.10 -4.38 -19.77
CA PRO A 19 15.63 -4.40 -21.16
C PRO A 19 15.72 -5.80 -21.78
N LEU A 20 16.54 -6.68 -21.20
CA LEU A 20 16.81 -8.04 -21.64
C LEU A 20 17.05 -8.95 -20.42
N PRO A 21 16.62 -10.22 -20.47
CA PRO A 21 16.86 -11.15 -19.38
C PRO A 21 18.36 -11.49 -19.26
N PRO A 22 18.88 -11.71 -18.03
CA PRO A 22 20.30 -12.00 -17.80
C PRO A 22 20.81 -13.20 -18.62
N SER A 23 19.95 -14.21 -18.83
CA SER A 23 20.27 -15.41 -19.60
C SER A 23 20.44 -15.16 -21.12
N ALA A 24 19.91 -14.05 -21.64
CA ALA A 24 20.01 -13.66 -23.05
C ALA A 24 21.17 -12.69 -23.34
N LEU A 25 21.96 -12.33 -22.32
CA LEU A 25 23.11 -11.46 -22.52
C LEU A 25 24.22 -12.19 -23.30
N PRO A 26 24.94 -11.50 -24.19
CA PRO A 26 26.08 -12.07 -24.88
C PRO A 26 27.14 -12.52 -23.86
N MET A 27 27.54 -13.79 -23.91
CA MET A 27 28.65 -14.33 -23.11
C MET A 27 29.86 -14.65 -23.99
N PRO A 28 31.09 -14.60 -23.46
CA PRO A 28 32.27 -15.05 -24.18
C PRO A 28 32.15 -16.53 -24.58
N HIS A 29 32.66 -16.89 -25.76
CA HIS A 29 32.63 -18.28 -26.27
C HIS A 29 31.21 -18.88 -26.28
N MET A 30 30.26 -18.23 -26.96
CA MET A 30 28.83 -18.62 -26.99
C MET A 30 28.59 -20.09 -27.32
N ASP A 31 29.46 -20.70 -28.13
CA ASP A 31 29.31 -22.08 -28.61
C ASP A 31 30.02 -23.12 -27.73
N SER A 32 30.65 -22.69 -26.63
CA SER A 32 31.30 -23.60 -25.68
C SER A 32 30.24 -24.30 -24.81
N PRO A 33 30.33 -25.62 -24.59
CA PRO A 33 29.41 -26.34 -23.71
C PRO A 33 29.41 -25.78 -22.27
N VAL A 34 30.55 -25.25 -21.82
CA VAL A 34 30.67 -24.59 -20.51
C VAL A 34 29.84 -23.31 -20.45
N THR A 35 29.86 -22.53 -21.52
CA THR A 35 29.08 -21.31 -21.64
C THR A 35 27.59 -21.63 -21.69
N GLU A 36 27.21 -22.73 -22.34
CA GLU A 36 25.82 -23.22 -22.35
C GLU A 36 25.31 -23.62 -20.96
N ASP A 37 26.12 -24.36 -20.20
CA ASP A 37 25.78 -24.76 -18.84
C ASP A 37 25.67 -23.54 -17.91
N HIS A 38 26.56 -22.56 -18.03
CA HIS A 38 26.45 -21.29 -17.31
C HIS A 38 25.16 -20.55 -17.65
N ARG A 39 24.79 -20.51 -18.94
CA ARG A 39 23.55 -19.89 -19.42
C ARG A 39 22.33 -20.55 -18.80
N ARG A 40 22.34 -21.88 -18.71
CA ARG A 40 21.29 -22.67 -18.05
C ARG A 40 21.17 -22.33 -16.57
N MET A 41 22.28 -22.26 -15.84
CA MET A 41 22.26 -21.88 -14.42
C MET A 41 21.71 -20.47 -14.19
N VAL A 42 22.09 -19.51 -15.05
CA VAL A 42 21.55 -18.14 -14.98
C VAL A 42 20.05 -18.13 -15.23
N TYR A 43 19.58 -18.88 -16.22
CA TYR A 43 18.14 -19.01 -16.51
C TYR A 43 17.37 -19.63 -15.36
N GLU A 44 17.91 -20.67 -14.71
CA GLU A 44 17.26 -21.28 -13.54
C GLU A 44 17.13 -20.29 -12.37
N ALA A 45 18.19 -19.53 -12.09
CA ALA A 45 18.16 -18.47 -11.07
C ALA A 45 17.18 -17.35 -11.43
N GLU A 46 17.10 -16.97 -12.71
CA GLU A 46 16.13 -16.00 -13.22
C GLU A 46 14.69 -16.43 -12.93
N GLN A 47 14.37 -17.70 -13.21
CA GLN A 47 13.04 -18.27 -12.96
C GLN A 47 12.71 -18.36 -11.47
N GLU A 48 13.69 -18.69 -10.62
CA GLU A 48 13.52 -18.69 -9.17
C GLU A 48 13.20 -17.28 -8.65
N ILE A 49 13.95 -16.27 -9.11
CA ILE A 49 13.74 -14.87 -8.73
C ILE A 49 12.35 -14.41 -9.18
N ALA A 50 11.98 -14.65 -10.44
CA ALA A 50 10.67 -14.27 -10.98
C ALA A 50 9.52 -14.92 -10.18
N ALA A 51 9.61 -16.21 -9.88
CA ALA A 51 8.62 -16.92 -9.09
C ALA A 51 8.51 -16.38 -7.65
N ARG A 52 9.67 -16.07 -7.03
CA ARG A 52 9.72 -15.50 -5.68
C ARG A 52 9.12 -14.11 -5.64
N SER A 53 9.46 -13.24 -6.60
CA SER A 53 8.94 -11.88 -6.72
C SER A 53 7.41 -11.89 -6.89
N LYS A 54 6.90 -12.69 -7.82
CA LYS A 54 5.45 -12.86 -8.04
C LYS A 54 4.70 -13.28 -6.78
N LYS A 55 5.29 -14.17 -5.98
CA LYS A 55 4.71 -14.63 -4.71
C LYS A 55 4.78 -13.56 -3.61
N ALA A 56 5.82 -12.73 -3.62
CA ALA A 56 5.99 -11.62 -2.67
C ALA A 56 5.02 -10.47 -2.96
N GLU A 57 4.81 -10.13 -4.23
CA GLU A 57 3.86 -9.10 -4.67
C GLU A 57 2.46 -9.34 -4.13
N SER A 58 1.94 -10.58 -4.20
CA SER A 58 0.62 -10.91 -3.67
C SER A 58 0.49 -10.72 -2.15
N LYS A 59 1.59 -10.84 -1.40
CA LYS A 59 1.60 -10.70 0.08
C LYS A 59 1.82 -9.27 0.54
N TRP A 60 2.48 -8.45 -0.26
CA TRP A 60 2.74 -7.05 0.03
C TRP A 60 1.78 -6.10 -0.69
N CYS A 61 0.95 -6.63 -1.60
CA CYS A 61 -0.13 -5.88 -2.21
C CYS A 61 -0.93 -5.14 -1.13
N THR A 62 -0.83 -3.82 -1.23
CA THR A 62 -1.54 -2.80 -0.46
C THR A 62 -3.07 -2.92 -0.55
N ASP A 63 -3.59 -3.84 -1.37
CA ASP A 63 -5.00 -4.20 -1.44
C ASP A 63 -5.58 -4.58 -0.06
N LYS A 64 -4.78 -5.20 0.82
CA LYS A 64 -5.20 -5.47 2.21
C LYS A 64 -4.97 -4.29 3.17
N TRP A 65 -4.15 -3.32 2.80
CA TRP A 65 -3.89 -2.10 3.59
C TRP A 65 -4.98 -1.05 3.39
N GLN A 66 -5.78 -1.21 2.33
CA GLN A 66 -7.09 -0.56 2.17
C GLN A 66 -8.16 -1.11 3.12
N THR A 67 -7.82 -2.00 4.06
CA THR A 67 -8.70 -2.23 5.20
C THR A 67 -8.86 -0.89 5.90
N SER A 68 -10.09 -0.37 5.88
CA SER A 68 -10.51 0.96 6.38
C SER A 68 -9.82 1.39 7.69
N SER A 69 -9.46 0.44 8.55
CA SER A 69 -8.75 0.68 9.81
C SER A 69 -7.40 1.38 9.65
N GLN A 70 -6.57 1.01 8.66
CA GLN A 70 -5.24 1.59 8.55
C GLN A 70 -5.25 2.96 7.91
N ALA A 71 -6.05 3.14 6.86
CA ALA A 71 -6.34 4.46 6.29
C ALA A 71 -6.93 5.42 7.33
N ARG A 72 -7.80 4.91 8.24
CA ARG A 72 -8.33 5.69 9.36
C ARG A 72 -7.23 6.10 10.35
N VAL A 73 -6.34 5.18 10.73
CA VAL A 73 -5.23 5.50 11.64
C VAL A 73 -4.32 6.59 11.04
N LEU A 74 -3.99 6.49 9.75
CA LEU A 74 -3.18 7.51 9.07
C LEU A 74 -3.91 8.86 9.03
N ALA A 75 -5.20 8.89 8.73
CA ALA A 75 -5.99 10.12 8.74
C ALA A 75 -6.06 10.78 10.13
N VAL A 76 -6.21 9.97 11.18
CA VAL A 76 -6.19 10.45 12.57
C VAL A 76 -4.82 11.03 12.93
N LEU A 77 -3.73 10.34 12.57
CA LEU A 77 -2.37 10.82 12.80
C LEU A 77 -2.09 12.14 12.05
N GLU A 78 -2.56 12.26 10.81
CA GLU A 78 -2.44 13.51 10.03
C GLU A 78 -3.23 14.66 10.68
N ALA A 79 -4.47 14.42 11.13
CA ALA A 79 -5.27 15.43 11.82
C ALA A 79 -4.58 15.91 13.12
N LEU A 80 -3.98 14.99 13.88
CA LEU A 80 -3.22 15.32 15.08
C LEU A 80 -1.94 16.12 14.77
N ASP A 81 -1.23 15.77 13.70
CA ASP A 81 0.02 16.44 13.30
C ASP A 81 -0.21 17.88 12.81
N ARG A 82 -1.34 18.12 12.12
CA ARG A 82 -1.73 19.47 11.67
C ARG A 82 -2.28 20.36 12.78
N HIS A 83 -2.73 19.78 13.90
CA HIS A 83 -3.36 20.52 14.97
C HIS A 83 -2.32 21.20 15.87
N CYS A 84 -2.34 22.53 15.89
CA CYS A 84 -1.47 23.30 16.76
C CYS A 84 -2.12 23.45 18.15
N PHE A 85 -1.70 22.67 19.14
CA PHE A 85 -2.25 22.71 20.50
C PHE A 85 -2.01 24.05 21.25
N ASP A 86 -0.99 24.81 20.86
CA ASP A 86 -0.66 26.09 21.49
C ASP A 86 -1.57 27.25 21.06
N ARG A 87 -2.42 27.06 20.03
CA ARG A 87 -3.26 28.11 19.45
C ARG A 87 -4.68 27.61 19.25
N VAL A 88 -5.66 28.36 19.74
CA VAL A 88 -7.07 28.02 19.56
C VAL A 88 -7.73 29.06 18.66
N ASP A 89 -8.12 28.62 17.47
CA ASP A 89 -8.82 29.43 16.47
C ASP A 89 -10.14 28.74 16.06
N PRO A 90 -11.09 29.42 15.39
CA PRO A 90 -12.33 28.82 14.92
C PRO A 90 -12.14 27.58 14.02
N ASN A 91 -11.01 27.50 13.31
CA ASN A 91 -10.63 26.37 12.46
C ASN A 91 -9.55 25.46 13.09
N ASN A 92 -9.09 25.77 14.31
CA ASN A 92 -8.06 25.02 15.02
C ASN A 92 -8.42 24.95 16.50
N ASN A 93 -9.44 24.18 16.83
CA ASN A 93 -9.90 23.93 18.20
C ASN A 93 -10.18 22.43 18.41
N LEU A 94 -10.40 22.06 19.67
CA LEU A 94 -10.68 20.67 20.02
C LEU A 94 -11.94 20.12 19.35
N ASP A 95 -12.96 20.94 19.10
CA ASP A 95 -14.19 20.48 18.42
C ASP A 95 -13.92 20.12 16.95
N THR A 96 -13.11 20.92 16.24
CA THR A 96 -12.69 20.59 14.87
C THR A 96 -11.82 19.34 14.81
N LEU A 97 -10.87 19.19 15.73
CA LEU A 97 -10.02 17.99 15.82
C LEU A 97 -10.85 16.75 16.15
N TYR A 98 -11.78 16.83 17.10
CA TYR A 98 -12.64 15.72 17.48
C TYR A 98 -13.50 15.23 16.31
N LYS A 99 -14.03 16.16 15.51
CA LYS A 99 -14.76 15.83 14.29
C LYS A 99 -13.88 15.08 13.29
N GLU A 100 -12.64 15.53 13.04
CA GLU A 100 -11.75 14.83 12.10
C GLU A 100 -11.33 13.45 12.58
N VAL A 101 -11.01 13.31 13.87
CA VAL A 101 -10.58 12.04 14.47
C VAL A 101 -11.70 11.00 14.47
N PHE A 102 -12.96 11.41 14.65
CA PHE A 102 -14.10 10.51 14.81
C PHE A 102 -15.13 10.53 13.67
N ALA A 103 -15.01 11.39 12.66
CA ALA A 103 -15.95 11.46 11.52
C ALA A 103 -16.14 10.11 10.84
N ASN A 104 -15.09 9.30 10.77
CA ASN A 104 -15.11 7.99 10.11
C ASN A 104 -15.42 6.82 11.06
N CYS A 105 -15.75 7.09 12.33
CA CYS A 105 -16.19 6.08 13.32
C CYS A 105 -17.71 5.86 13.33
N ALA A 106 -18.49 6.67 12.62
CA ALA A 106 -19.93 6.46 12.50
C ALA A 106 -20.24 5.29 11.54
N SER A 107 -20.32 4.08 12.06
CA SER A 107 -21.17 3.06 11.46
C SER A 107 -22.62 3.58 11.48
N PRO A 108 -23.38 3.56 10.36
CA PRO A 108 -24.79 3.91 10.39
C PRO A 108 -25.57 2.79 11.06
N THR A 109 -25.70 2.84 12.38
CA THR A 109 -26.67 2.02 13.13
C THR A 109 -27.28 2.88 14.23
N LYS A 110 -28.33 3.64 13.87
CA LYS A 110 -29.39 4.06 14.78
C LYS A 110 -30.70 4.14 14.01
N ASP A 111 -31.32 2.99 13.80
CA ASP A 111 -32.78 2.93 13.68
C ASP A 111 -33.31 3.02 15.13
N SER A 112 -33.98 4.12 15.44
CA SER A 112 -34.65 4.33 16.73
C SER A 112 -35.96 5.06 16.43
N THR A 113 -36.90 4.32 15.86
CA THR A 113 -38.32 4.63 15.90
C THR A 113 -38.81 4.47 17.34
N ILE A 114 -38.66 5.52 18.14
CA ILE A 114 -39.37 5.67 19.40
C ILE A 114 -40.71 6.31 19.04
N ASP A 115 -41.69 5.46 18.72
CA ASP A 115 -43.09 5.85 18.63
C ASP A 115 -43.61 6.02 20.06
N THR A 116 -43.57 7.24 20.57
CA THR A 116 -44.28 7.61 21.81
C THR A 116 -45.54 8.35 21.39
N LYS A 117 -46.58 7.60 21.03
CA LYS A 117 -47.93 8.15 20.96
C LYS A 117 -48.67 7.84 22.25
N ASP A 118 -48.89 8.89 23.03
CA ASP A 118 -50.10 9.22 23.79
C ASP A 118 -49.75 10.35 24.80
N PRO A 119 -50.66 11.27 25.21
CA PRO A 119 -52.08 10.96 25.49
C PRO A 119 -53.14 12.10 25.34
N VAL A 120 -54.39 11.72 25.62
CA VAL A 120 -55.55 12.47 26.22
C VAL A 120 -56.55 13.26 25.33
N SER A 121 -57.81 12.77 25.43
CA SER A 121 -59.14 13.40 25.49
C SER A 121 -59.47 14.67 24.71
N ILE A 122 -60.58 14.63 23.96
CA ILE A 122 -61.95 15.08 24.35
C ILE A 122 -62.95 14.17 23.64
#